data_AF-A0A2V7V3L6-F1
#
_entry.id   AF-A0A2V7V3L6-F1
#
_cell.length_a   1.000
_cell.length_b   1.000
_cell.length_c   1.000
_cell.angle_alpha   90.00
_cell.angle_beta   90.00
_cell.angle_gamma   90.00
#
_symmetry.space_group_name_H-M   'P 1'
#
loop_
_entity.id
_entity.type
_entity.pdbx_description
1 polymer ?
#
loop_
_entity_poly.entity_id
_entity_poly.type
_entity_poly.pdbx_seq_one_letter_code
_entity_poly.pdbx_strand_id
1 'polypeptide(L)'
;MGLVLLGAAGSAEAPEPDPAFARQLPAEVGDVSTFETVSGAVTSASASGRYRFYVNPLFQALYQVMRYRVRFTVDGEAAPTEKVVWNRQPGQRVPLVVWARVASEEPVRWRSITPGTDEYLIEMGRLMQILSAHGAVRSQDDR
;
A
#
# COMPACT_ATOMS: atom_id res chain seq x y z
N MET A 1 0.76 28.25 41.17
CA MET A 1 -0.38 27.62 40.48
C MET A 1 -0.43 28.15 39.06
N GLY A 2 -0.48 27.29 38.05
CA GLY A 2 -0.65 27.69 36.64
C GLY A 2 0.27 26.95 35.68
N LEU A 3 0.04 25.64 35.48
CA LEU A 3 0.66 24.89 34.38
C LEU A 3 -0.19 25.12 33.13
N VAL A 4 0.38 25.74 32.09
CA VAL A 4 -0.28 25.91 30.78
C VAL A 4 -0.04 24.62 29.99
N LEU A 5 -1.09 23.80 29.86
CA LEU A 5 -1.12 22.66 28.95
C LEU A 5 -1.28 23.19 27.52
N LEU A 6 -0.21 23.19 26.72
CA LEU A 6 -0.32 23.31 25.27
C LEU A 6 -0.84 21.99 24.71
N GLY A 7 -2.12 21.96 24.35
CA GLY A 7 -2.71 20.89 23.55
C GLY A 7 -2.22 20.98 22.11
N ALA A 8 -1.50 19.95 21.64
CA ALA A 8 -1.21 19.79 20.23
C ALA A 8 -2.48 19.30 19.53
N ALA A 9 -3.14 20.21 18.80
CA ALA A 9 -4.21 19.85 17.87
C ALA A 9 -3.57 19.19 16.63
N GLY A 10 -3.54 17.86 16.60
CA GLY A 10 -3.24 17.11 15.39
C GLY A 10 -4.34 17.37 14.37
N SER A 11 -4.07 18.23 13.39
CA SER A 11 -4.93 18.39 12.23
C SER A 11 -4.78 17.12 11.40
N ALA A 12 -5.81 16.25 11.42
CA ALA A 12 -5.96 15.18 10.46
C ALA A 12 -6.33 15.82 9.11
N GLU A 13 -5.33 16.37 8.44
CA GLU A 13 -5.46 16.83 7.07
C GLU A 13 -5.79 15.60 6.21
N ALA A 14 -6.96 15.61 5.58
CA ALA A 14 -7.34 14.53 4.67
C ALA A 14 -6.22 14.37 3.64
N PRO A 15 -5.64 13.17 3.46
CA PRO A 15 -4.46 13.02 2.63
C PRO A 15 -4.77 13.50 1.23
N GLU A 16 -4.08 14.56 0.78
CA GLU A 16 -4.19 15.04 -0.60
C GLU A 16 -4.07 13.85 -1.58
N PRO A 17 -4.82 13.86 -2.69
CA PRO A 17 -4.77 12.80 -3.68
C PRO A 17 -3.35 12.72 -4.25
N ASP A 18 -2.59 11.73 -3.80
CA ASP A 18 -1.26 11.44 -4.29
C ASP A 18 -1.37 11.08 -5.78
N PRO A 19 -0.85 11.90 -6.71
CA PRO A 19 -0.97 11.64 -8.14
C PRO A 19 -0.27 10.34 -8.56
N ALA A 20 0.53 9.72 -7.69
CA ALA A 20 1.11 8.42 -7.91
C ALA A 20 0.06 7.29 -8.02
N PHE A 21 -1.10 7.44 -7.36
CA PHE A 21 -2.13 6.40 -7.24
C PHE A 21 -3.46 6.79 -7.93
N ALA A 22 -4.11 5.82 -8.54
CA ALA A 22 -5.46 5.95 -9.07
C ALA A 22 -6.45 6.22 -7.93
N ARG A 23 -7.38 7.15 -8.19
CA ARG A 23 -8.45 7.52 -7.24
C ARG A 23 -9.33 6.32 -6.87
N GLN A 24 -9.53 5.40 -7.81
CA GLN A 24 -10.39 4.23 -7.64
C GLN A 24 -9.57 2.98 -7.35
N LEU A 25 -10.04 2.17 -6.41
CA LEU A 25 -9.57 0.81 -6.12
C LEU A 25 -10.27 -0.21 -7.03
N PRO A 26 -9.78 -1.46 -7.11
CA PRO A 26 -10.59 -2.58 -7.60
C PRO A 26 -11.93 -2.62 -6.86
N ALA A 27 -13.02 -2.84 -7.60
CA ALA A 27 -14.39 -2.72 -7.07
C ALA A 27 -14.63 -3.69 -5.89
N GLU A 28 -13.98 -4.85 -5.90
CA GLU A 28 -14.10 -5.89 -4.90
C GLU A 28 -13.55 -5.48 -3.52
N VAL A 29 -12.64 -4.49 -3.47
CA VAL A 29 -12.11 -3.98 -2.20
C VAL A 29 -13.20 -3.25 -1.40
N GLY A 30 -14.18 -2.66 -2.08
CA GLY A 30 -15.26 -1.91 -1.45
C GLY A 30 -14.80 -0.56 -0.89
N ASP A 31 -15.57 -0.03 0.05
CA ASP A 31 -15.29 1.25 0.69
C ASP A 31 -14.25 1.11 1.80
N VAL A 32 -13.21 1.95 1.72
CA VAL A 32 -12.11 2.04 2.70
C VAL A 32 -12.01 3.44 3.32
N SER A 33 -13.04 4.26 3.18
CA SER A 33 -13.09 5.65 3.66
C SER A 33 -12.85 5.79 5.17
N THR A 34 -13.19 4.76 5.95
CA THR A 34 -13.01 4.73 7.41
C THR A 34 -11.68 4.13 7.85
N PHE A 35 -10.85 3.66 6.90
CA PHE A 35 -9.60 2.99 7.22
C PHE A 35 -8.52 4.02 7.47
N GLU A 36 -7.68 3.75 8.46
CA GLU A 36 -6.48 4.54 8.66
C GLU A 36 -5.51 4.30 7.49
N THR A 37 -4.89 5.39 7.02
CA THR A 37 -3.96 5.34 5.90
C THR A 37 -2.53 5.57 6.35
N VAL A 38 -1.66 4.61 6.05
CA VAL A 38 -0.20 4.71 6.28
C VAL A 38 0.49 4.79 4.93
N SER A 39 1.16 5.91 4.64
CA SER A 39 1.85 6.12 3.37
C SER A 39 3.36 6.25 3.57
N GLY A 40 4.13 5.88 2.56
CA GLY A 40 5.57 6.05 2.59
C GLY A 40 6.22 5.90 1.21
N ALA A 41 7.55 5.97 1.21
CA ALA A 41 8.36 5.79 0.02
C ALA A 41 9.39 4.69 0.24
N VAL A 42 9.75 4.02 -0.84
CA VAL A 42 10.90 3.10 -0.88
C VAL A 42 11.95 3.76 -1.76
N THR A 43 13.18 3.87 -1.24
CA THR A 43 14.35 4.31 -2.00
C THR A 43 15.53 3.42 -1.62
N SER A 44 16.04 2.67 -2.58
CA SER A 44 17.23 1.82 -2.44
C SER A 44 18.00 1.74 -3.75
N ALA A 45 19.12 1.03 -3.76
CA ALA A 45 19.85 0.74 -5.00
C ALA A 45 19.03 -0.07 -6.01
N SER A 46 18.04 -0.83 -5.54
CA SER A 46 17.26 -1.76 -6.37
C SER A 46 15.78 -1.41 -6.53
N ALA A 47 15.27 -0.41 -5.79
CA ALA A 47 13.87 -0.05 -5.81
C ALA A 47 13.63 1.43 -5.54
N SER A 48 12.66 2.03 -6.25
CA SER A 48 12.20 3.39 -5.97
C SER A 48 10.70 3.55 -6.21
N GLY A 49 9.99 4.20 -5.31
CA GLY A 49 8.58 4.51 -5.51
C GLY A 49 7.82 4.78 -4.21
N ARG A 50 6.48 4.69 -4.29
CA ARG A 50 5.58 4.99 -3.17
C ARG A 50 4.68 3.82 -2.85
N TYR A 51 4.23 3.75 -1.60
CA TYR A 51 3.22 2.82 -1.14
C TYR A 51 2.19 3.53 -0.24
N ARG A 52 1.01 2.92 -0.16
CA ARG A 52 -0.08 3.32 0.72
C ARG A 52 -0.80 2.09 1.24
N PHE A 53 -0.82 1.93 2.56
CA PHE A 53 -1.48 0.83 3.26
C PHE A 53 -2.71 1.35 3.99
N TYR A 54 -3.74 0.51 4.05
CA TYR A 54 -5.00 0.81 4.70
C TYR A 54 -5.20 -0.18 5.84
N VAL A 55 -5.33 0.35 7.05
CA VAL A 55 -5.55 -0.41 8.27
C VAL A 55 -7.03 -0.32 8.62
N ASN A 56 -7.67 -1.48 8.70
CA ASN A 56 -9.05 -1.54 9.16
C ASN A 56 -9.06 -1.34 10.69
N PRO A 57 -9.85 -0.40 11.23
CA PRO A 57 -9.90 -0.15 12.67
C PRO A 57 -10.39 -1.37 13.49
N LEU A 58 -11.07 -2.34 12.85
CA LEU A 58 -11.47 -3.60 13.47
C LEU A 58 -10.33 -4.63 13.52
N PHE A 59 -9.28 -4.46 12.70
CA PHE A 59 -8.15 -5.38 12.57
C PHE A 59 -6.81 -4.62 12.56
N GLN A 60 -6.57 -3.80 13.58
CA GLN A 60 -5.48 -2.81 13.62
C GLN A 60 -4.07 -3.40 13.50
N ALA A 61 -3.89 -4.68 13.81
CA ALA A 61 -2.60 -5.37 13.67
C ALA A 61 -2.27 -5.79 12.21
N LEU A 62 -3.18 -5.58 11.25
CA LEU A 62 -3.06 -6.09 9.90
C LEU A 62 -3.38 -5.01 8.85
N TYR A 63 -2.48 -4.86 7.88
CA TYR A 63 -2.78 -4.12 6.65
C TYR A 63 -3.78 -4.93 5.82
N GLN A 64 -4.96 -4.36 5.61
CA GLN A 64 -6.00 -5.03 4.85
C GLN A 64 -5.86 -4.75 3.36
N VAL A 65 -5.53 -3.51 2.98
CA VAL A 65 -5.25 -3.15 1.59
C VAL A 65 -3.86 -2.54 1.52
N MET A 66 -3.05 -3.03 0.59
CA MET A 66 -1.68 -2.55 0.36
C MET A 66 -1.56 -2.14 -1.10
N ARG A 67 -1.38 -0.85 -1.35
CA ARG A 67 -1.21 -0.31 -2.71
C ARG A 67 0.22 0.16 -2.87
N TYR A 68 0.81 -0.08 -4.02
CA TYR A 68 2.15 0.43 -4.31
C TYR A 68 2.35 0.68 -5.80
N ARG A 69 3.27 1.60 -6.07
CA ARG A 69 3.79 1.89 -7.40
C ARG A 69 5.29 2.09 -7.24
N VAL A 70 6.01 0.98 -7.35
CA VAL A 70 7.45 0.90 -7.10
C VAL A 70 8.11 0.31 -8.34
N ARG A 71 9.17 0.98 -8.82
CA ARG A 71 10.07 0.48 -9.84
C ARG A 71 11.11 -0.40 -9.17
N PHE A 72 11.24 -1.64 -9.63
CA PHE A 72 12.33 -2.54 -9.24
C PHE A 72 13.33 -2.67 -10.40
N THR A 73 14.63 -2.52 -10.14
CA THR A 73 15.65 -2.47 -11.20
C THR A 73 16.05 -3.84 -11.74
N VAL A 74 15.74 -4.91 -11.02
CA VAL A 74 16.14 -6.29 -11.37
C VAL A 74 15.44 -6.84 -12.60
N ASP A 75 14.33 -6.23 -13.03
CA ASP A 75 13.44 -6.81 -14.05
C ASP A 75 13.55 -6.15 -15.43
N GLY A 76 14.52 -5.25 -15.65
CA GLY A 76 14.65 -4.49 -16.91
C GLY A 76 13.35 -3.72 -17.27
N GLU A 77 12.56 -3.39 -16.26
CA GLU A 77 11.10 -3.28 -16.37
C GLU A 77 10.62 -2.00 -17.06
N ALA A 78 9.48 -2.14 -17.75
CA ALA A 78 8.64 -1.02 -18.18
C ALA A 78 8.28 -0.10 -16.99
N ALA A 79 7.74 1.10 -17.28
CA ALA A 79 7.34 2.03 -16.22
C ALA A 79 6.45 1.34 -15.16
N PRO A 80 6.69 1.57 -13.86
CA PRO A 80 5.97 0.87 -12.81
C PRO A 80 4.47 1.18 -12.89
N THR A 81 3.68 0.12 -12.97
CA THR A 81 2.22 0.18 -12.87
C THR A 81 1.80 0.04 -11.41
N GLU A 82 0.66 0.62 -11.08
CA GLU A 82 0.11 0.51 -9.73
C GLU A 82 -0.38 -0.92 -9.45
N LYS A 83 -0.10 -1.39 -8.24
CA LYS A 83 -0.53 -2.68 -7.72
C LYS A 83 -1.41 -2.48 -6.49
N VAL A 84 -2.38 -3.37 -6.32
CA VAL A 84 -3.23 -3.46 -5.13
C VAL A 84 -3.21 -4.89 -4.64
N VAL A 85 -2.85 -5.07 -3.38
CA VAL A 85 -2.92 -6.35 -2.68
C VAL A 85 -3.95 -6.24 -1.57
N TRP A 86 -4.87 -7.19 -1.50
CA TRP A 86 -5.96 -7.20 -0.53
C TRP A 86 -5.97 -8.49 0.28
N ASN A 87 -5.95 -8.32 1.60
CA ASN A 87 -6.24 -9.38 2.55
C ASN A 87 -7.76 -9.46 2.78
N ARG A 88 -8.44 -10.25 1.95
CA ARG A 88 -9.91 -10.42 2.02
C ARG A 88 -10.38 -11.04 3.34
N GLN A 89 -9.56 -11.90 3.94
CA GLN A 89 -9.89 -12.62 5.17
C GLN A 89 -8.77 -12.47 6.20
N PRO A 90 -8.66 -11.31 6.87
CA PRO A 90 -7.66 -11.09 7.90
C PRO A 90 -7.69 -12.19 8.97
N GLY A 91 -6.52 -12.69 9.35
CA GLY A 91 -6.38 -13.79 10.31
C GLY A 91 -6.53 -15.20 9.73
N GLN A 92 -6.93 -15.35 8.46
CA GLN A 92 -6.98 -16.65 7.78
C GLN A 92 -5.78 -16.86 6.85
N ARG A 93 -5.34 -18.11 6.72
CA ARG A 93 -4.27 -18.51 5.79
C ARG A 93 -4.84 -18.78 4.41
N VAL A 94 -5.25 -17.72 3.72
CA VAL A 94 -5.69 -17.77 2.32
C VAL A 94 -4.77 -16.89 1.45
N PRO A 95 -4.64 -17.19 0.15
CA PRO A 95 -3.89 -16.32 -0.75
C PRO A 95 -4.44 -14.89 -0.75
N LEU A 96 -3.54 -13.92 -0.80
CA LEU A 96 -3.92 -12.52 -0.96
C LEU A 96 -4.47 -12.30 -2.37
N VAL A 97 -5.40 -11.37 -2.53
CA VAL A 97 -5.89 -10.99 -3.86
C VAL A 97 -5.00 -9.89 -4.40
N VAL A 98 -4.57 -10.01 -5.66
CA VAL A 98 -3.63 -9.07 -6.27
C VAL A 98 -4.22 -8.54 -7.57
N TRP A 99 -4.15 -7.23 -7.76
CA TRP A 99 -4.48 -6.57 -9.02
C TRP A 99 -3.34 -5.70 -9.52
N ALA A 100 -3.23 -5.63 -10.84
CA ALA A 100 -2.42 -4.64 -11.53
C ALA A 100 -3.32 -3.66 -12.28
N ARG A 101 -2.97 -2.37 -12.20
CA ARG A 101 -3.58 -1.36 -13.05
C ARG A 101 -3.18 -1.63 -14.50
N VAL A 102 -4.16 -1.62 -15.39
CA VAL A 102 -3.91 -1.68 -16.83
C VAL A 102 -3.34 -0.32 -17.27
N ALA A 103 -2.17 -0.34 -17.89
CA ALA A 103 -1.45 0.88 -18.26
C ALA A 103 -2.22 1.66 -19.35
N SER A 104 -2.22 2.99 -19.23
CA SER A 104 -2.73 3.91 -20.26
C SER A 104 -4.22 3.79 -20.60
N GLU A 105 -5.03 3.11 -19.80
CA GLU A 105 -6.49 3.08 -19.96
C GLU A 105 -7.19 4.16 -19.14
N GLU A 106 -8.11 4.86 -19.80
CA GLU A 106 -9.12 5.73 -19.19
C GLU A 106 -10.52 5.26 -19.65
N PRO A 107 -11.44 4.92 -18.73
CA PRO A 107 -11.31 4.97 -17.27
C PRO A 107 -10.32 3.94 -16.73
N VAL A 108 -9.79 4.18 -15.52
CA VAL A 108 -8.90 3.25 -14.81
C VAL A 108 -9.49 1.83 -14.78
N ARG A 109 -8.72 0.84 -15.23
CA ARG A 109 -9.05 -0.58 -15.13
C ARG A 109 -8.02 -1.37 -14.34
N TRP A 110 -8.50 -2.44 -13.73
CA TRP A 110 -7.73 -3.37 -12.91
C TRP A 110 -7.82 -4.76 -13.51
N ARG A 111 -6.67 -5.43 -13.63
CA ARG A 111 -6.58 -6.85 -13.98
C ARG A 111 -6.19 -7.65 -12.75
N SER A 112 -6.94 -8.71 -12.46
CA SER A 112 -6.56 -9.68 -11.42
C SER A 112 -5.33 -10.47 -11.82
N ILE A 113 -4.42 -10.68 -10.87
CA ILE A 113 -3.29 -11.58 -11.00
C ILE A 113 -3.65 -12.88 -10.27
N THR A 114 -3.64 -14.00 -11.02
CA THR A 114 -4.08 -15.30 -10.51
C THR A 114 -3.11 -15.85 -9.47
N PRO A 115 -3.58 -16.25 -8.26
CA PRO A 115 -2.73 -16.87 -7.26
C PRO A 115 -1.98 -18.10 -7.78
N GLY A 116 -0.72 -18.24 -7.37
CA GLY A 116 0.14 -19.38 -7.74
C GLY A 116 0.81 -19.28 -9.12
N THR A 117 0.57 -18.21 -9.88
CA THR A 117 1.33 -17.92 -11.11
C THR A 117 2.68 -17.27 -10.79
N ASP A 118 3.63 -17.32 -11.75
CA ASP A 118 4.93 -16.65 -11.58
C ASP A 118 4.77 -15.15 -11.33
N GLU A 119 3.86 -14.49 -12.07
CA GLU A 119 3.54 -13.08 -11.87
C GLU A 119 3.08 -12.82 -10.42
N TYR A 120 2.22 -13.67 -9.88
CA TYR A 120 1.78 -13.57 -8.49
C TYR A 120 2.93 -13.71 -7.49
N LEU A 121 3.80 -14.70 -7.68
CA LEU A 121 4.93 -14.96 -6.79
C LEU A 121 5.94 -13.81 -6.80
N ILE A 122 6.20 -13.22 -7.97
CA ILE A 122 7.02 -12.01 -8.12
C ILE A 122 6.40 -10.86 -7.33
N GLU A 123 5.10 -10.60 -7.47
CA GLU A 123 4.42 -9.52 -6.74
C GLU A 123 4.39 -9.75 -5.22
N MET A 124 4.29 -11.00 -4.75
CA MET A 124 4.44 -11.31 -3.33
C MET A 124 5.85 -11.01 -2.83
N GLY A 125 6.89 -11.37 -3.61
CA GLY A 125 8.27 -11.02 -3.27
C GLY A 125 8.48 -9.49 -3.18
N ARG A 126 7.93 -8.74 -4.13
CA ARG A 126 7.96 -7.26 -4.13
C ARG A 126 7.22 -6.67 -2.93
N LEU A 127 6.02 -7.17 -2.63
CA LEU A 127 5.25 -6.74 -1.45
C LEU A 127 6.04 -6.95 -0.16
N MET A 128 6.67 -8.12 0.00
CA MET A 128 7.48 -8.43 1.19
C MET A 128 8.67 -7.47 1.36
N GLN A 129 9.32 -7.07 0.26
CA GLN A 129 10.37 -6.05 0.31
C GLN A 129 9.84 -4.68 0.76
N ILE A 130 8.67 -4.26 0.25
CA ILE A 130 8.05 -2.98 0.63
C ILE A 130 7.64 -2.99 2.11
N LEU A 131 7.02 -4.08 2.59
CA LEU A 131 6.66 -4.25 3.99
C LEU A 131 7.89 -4.23 4.91
N SER A 132 8.99 -4.85 4.48
CA SER A 132 10.24 -4.85 5.24
C SER A 132 10.86 -3.44 5.32
N ALA A 133 10.87 -2.71 4.21
CA ALA A 133 11.33 -1.32 4.18
C ALA A 133 10.47 -0.42 5.07
N HIS A 134 9.14 -0.58 5.03
CA HIS A 134 8.22 0.12 5.91
C HIS A 134 8.48 -0.18 7.39
N GLY A 135 8.65 -1.46 7.75
CA GLY A 135 8.94 -1.87 9.12
C GLY A 135 10.25 -1.28 9.66
N ALA A 136 11.29 -1.21 8.82
CA ALA A 136 12.57 -0.61 9.19
C ALA A 136 12.46 0.89 9.53
N VAL A 137 11.66 1.65 8.77
CA VAL A 137 11.39 3.06 9.04
C VAL A 137 10.65 3.22 10.37
N ARG A 138 9.59 2.44 10.59
CA ARG A 138 8.81 2.51 11.84
C ARG A 138 9.66 2.22 13.09
N SER A 139 10.56 1.25 13.01
CA SER A 139 11.47 0.93 14.11
C SER A 139 12.55 1.97 14.39
N GLN A 140 12.79 2.91 13.47
CA GLN A 140 13.68 4.06 13.69
C GLN A 140 12.93 5.19 14.39
N ASP A 141 11.66 5.40 14.08
CA ASP A 141 10.82 6.43 14.72
C ASP A 141 10.50 6.10 16.19
N ASP A 142 10.50 4.82 16.56
CA ASP A 142 10.25 4.33 17.92
C ASP A 142 11.48 4.41 18.87
N ARG A 143 12.63 4.93 18.40
CA ARG A 143 13.89 5.06 19.20
C ARG A 143 14.18 6.50 19.59
#